data_AF-A0A2R5L364-F1
#
_entry.id   AF-A0A2R5L364-F1
#
_cell.length_a   1.000
_cell.length_b   1.000
_cell.length_c   1.000
_cell.angle_alpha   90.00
_cell.angle_beta   90.00
_cell.angle_gamma   90.00
#
_symmetry.space_group_name_H-M   'P 1'
#
loop_
_entity.id
_entity.type
_entity.pdbx_description
1 polymer ?
#
loop_
_entity_poly.entity_id
_entity_poly.type
_entity_poly.pdbx_seq_one_letter_code
_entity_poly.pdbx_strand_id
1 'polypeptide(L)'
;LVCSFKNSIEGQGHGALFDAKWSPDGRYISATDSHGHVSIFGMGSNEKYNKVPQELFFHTDYRPLVRDSQQYVLDEQTQLAPHLMPPPFLVNMDGNPYPPALQRLVPGRATCHHNQLVPNVIFNANGER
;
A
#
# COMPACT_ATOMS: atom_id res chain seq x y z
N LEU A 1 -19.26 3.52 28.73
CA LEU A 1 -18.91 4.78 28.04
C LEU A 1 -19.18 4.57 26.55
N VAL A 2 -19.95 5.44 25.91
CA VAL A 2 -20.17 5.39 24.45
C VAL A 2 -19.37 6.53 23.85
N CYS A 3 -18.48 6.23 22.92
CA CYS A 3 -17.70 7.23 22.19
C CYS A 3 -18.27 7.42 20.78
N SER A 4 -18.24 8.64 20.28
CA SER A 4 -18.60 8.97 18.89
C SER A 4 -17.38 9.58 18.20
N PHE A 5 -17.12 9.15 16.98
CA PHE A 5 -16.06 9.67 16.12
C PHE A 5 -16.68 10.17 14.81
N LYS A 6 -16.18 11.29 14.29
CA LYS A 6 -16.55 11.82 12.98
C LYS A 6 -15.30 11.90 12.11
N ASN A 7 -15.29 11.17 11.00
CA ASN A 7 -14.18 11.18 10.05
C ASN A 7 -14.15 12.49 9.28
N SER A 8 -13.29 13.43 9.69
CA SER A 8 -13.10 14.72 9.02
C SER A 8 -11.72 14.73 8.37
N ILE A 9 -11.69 14.97 7.07
CA ILE A 9 -10.50 15.01 6.25
C ILE A 9 -10.25 16.47 5.87
N GLU A 10 -9.08 16.99 6.21
CA GLU A 10 -8.71 18.37 5.95
C GLU A 10 -8.80 18.69 4.45
N GLY A 11 -9.51 19.79 4.12
CA GLY A 11 -9.73 20.20 2.74
C GLY A 11 -10.74 19.36 1.92
N GLN A 12 -11.21 18.22 2.43
CA GLN A 12 -12.12 17.31 1.71
C GLN A 12 -13.48 17.10 2.40
N GLY A 13 -13.62 17.52 3.67
CA GLY A 13 -14.88 17.40 4.41
C GLY A 13 -15.02 16.06 5.12
N HIS A 14 -16.19 15.42 5.03
CA HIS A 14 -16.47 14.18 5.77
C HIS A 14 -16.32 12.95 4.87
N GLY A 15 -15.36 12.08 5.21
CA GLY A 15 -15.12 10.83 4.48
C GLY A 15 -16.04 9.71 4.96
N ALA A 16 -16.86 9.15 4.05
CA ALA A 16 -17.69 7.99 4.36
C ALA A 16 -16.82 6.75 4.66
N LEU A 17 -17.21 5.95 5.64
CA LEU A 17 -16.59 4.65 5.92
C LEU A 17 -17.25 3.55 5.09
N PHE A 18 -16.48 2.66 4.47
CA PHE A 18 -16.99 1.63 3.56
C PHE A 18 -16.82 0.20 4.06
N ASP A 19 -15.72 -0.11 4.74
CA ASP A 19 -15.52 -1.43 5.35
C ASP A 19 -14.90 -1.28 6.74
N ALA A 20 -15.16 -2.25 7.62
CA ALA A 20 -14.53 -2.34 8.92
C ALA A 20 -14.29 -3.80 9.34
N LYS A 21 -13.24 -4.04 10.13
CA LYS A 21 -12.86 -5.36 10.63
C LYS A 21 -12.39 -5.29 12.07
N TRP A 22 -12.83 -6.25 12.87
CA TRP A 22 -12.33 -6.44 14.23
C TRP A 22 -11.00 -7.18 14.21
N SER A 23 -10.10 -6.85 15.14
CA SER A 23 -8.91 -7.65 15.38
C SER A 23 -9.31 -9.02 15.97
N PRO A 24 -8.52 -10.09 15.74
CA PRO A 24 -8.83 -11.43 16.26
C PRO A 24 -8.97 -11.50 17.80
N ASP A 25 -8.29 -10.61 18.51
CA ASP A 25 -8.35 -10.49 19.97
C ASP A 25 -9.47 -9.56 20.48
N GLY A 26 -10.28 -8.99 19.59
CA GLY A 26 -11.40 -8.11 19.92
C GLY A 26 -11.02 -6.73 20.47
N ARG A 27 -9.73 -6.36 20.50
CA ARG A 27 -9.26 -5.10 21.11
C ARG A 27 -9.29 -3.90 20.17
N TYR A 28 -9.34 -4.13 18.87
CA TYR A 28 -9.27 -3.09 17.85
C TYR A 28 -10.34 -3.30 16.78
N ILE A 29 -10.74 -2.18 16.16
CA ILE A 29 -11.50 -2.14 14.91
C ILE A 29 -10.77 -1.23 13.94
N SER A 30 -10.50 -1.71 12.73
CA SER A 30 -10.00 -0.90 11.62
C SER A 30 -11.12 -0.61 10.64
N ALA A 31 -11.18 0.60 10.10
CA ALA A 31 -12.15 1.00 9.09
C ALA A 31 -11.46 1.73 7.93
N THR A 32 -11.90 1.46 6.71
CA THR A 32 -11.46 2.17 5.50
C THR A 32 -12.47 3.23 5.10
N ASP A 33 -11.96 4.40 4.69
CA ASP A 33 -12.81 5.48 4.20
C ASP A 33 -12.78 5.63 2.68
N SER A 34 -13.65 6.52 2.18
CA SER A 34 -13.78 6.87 0.76
C SER A 34 -12.54 7.44 0.08
N HIS A 35 -11.53 7.85 0.84
CA HIS A 35 -10.26 8.37 0.32
C HIS A 35 -9.13 7.33 0.42
N GLY A 36 -9.44 6.12 0.89
CA GLY A 36 -8.46 5.05 1.07
C GLY A 36 -7.70 5.13 2.39
N HIS A 37 -8.03 6.05 3.31
CA HIS A 37 -7.41 6.07 4.63
C HIS A 37 -7.89 4.90 5.49
N VAL A 38 -7.02 4.45 6.39
CA VAL A 38 -7.35 3.44 7.41
C VAL A 38 -7.38 4.11 8.78
N SER A 39 -8.54 4.11 9.42
CA SER A 39 -8.71 4.51 10.82
C SER A 39 -8.66 3.29 11.72
N ILE A 40 -7.87 3.32 12.80
CA ILE A 40 -7.76 2.23 13.77
C ILE A 40 -8.23 2.73 15.13
N PHE A 41 -9.27 2.10 15.67
CA PHE A 41 -9.82 2.40 17.00
C PHE A 41 -9.56 1.21 17.92
N GLY A 42 -9.27 1.47 19.19
CA GLY A 42 -9.06 0.42 20.17
C GLY A 42 -8.34 0.92 21.41
N MET A 43 -8.02 -0.01 22.29
CA MET A 43 -7.28 0.27 23.52
C MET A 43 -5.80 -0.06 23.34
N GLY A 44 -4.90 0.83 23.77
CA GLY A 44 -3.45 0.62 23.74
C GLY A 44 -2.68 1.78 23.10
N SER A 45 -1.40 1.55 22.79
CA SER A 45 -0.51 2.53 22.16
C SER A 45 -0.59 2.47 20.63
N ASN A 46 -0.52 3.64 19.99
CA ASN A 46 -0.44 3.77 18.52
C ASN A 46 1.00 3.73 17.99
N GLU A 47 2.02 3.62 18.85
CA GLU A 47 3.45 3.70 18.47
C GLU A 47 3.85 2.76 17.34
N LYS A 48 3.26 1.56 17.29
CA LYS A 48 3.55 0.59 16.23
C LYS A 48 3.06 1.06 14.85
N TYR A 49 1.98 1.84 14.80
CA TYR A 49 1.41 2.35 13.56
C TYR A 49 2.09 3.63 13.11
N ASN A 50 2.61 4.44 14.04
CA ASN A 50 3.36 5.68 13.73
C ASN A 50 4.65 5.44 12.93
N LYS A 51 5.13 4.19 12.86
CA LYS A 51 6.32 3.81 12.07
C LYS A 51 6.01 3.59 10.59
N VAL A 52 4.73 3.55 10.22
CA VAL A 52 4.28 3.30 8.85
C VAL A 52 4.05 4.66 8.18
N PRO A 53 4.49 4.85 6.92
CA PRO A 53 4.15 6.04 6.14
C PRO A 53 2.64 6.29 6.05
N GLN A 54 2.26 7.55 5.86
CA GLN A 54 0.86 7.97 5.72
C GLN A 54 0.19 7.39 4.47
N GLU A 55 0.97 7.16 3.43
CA GLU A 55 0.52 6.64 2.15
C GLU A 55 1.37 5.43 1.76
N LEU A 56 0.75 4.44 1.13
CA LEU A 56 1.36 3.17 0.80
C LEU A 56 0.87 2.74 -0.57
N PHE A 57 1.71 2.92 -1.59
CA PHE A 57 1.41 2.47 -2.94
C PHE A 57 2.41 1.40 -3.35
N PHE A 58 2.00 0.53 -4.26
CA PHE A 58 2.94 -0.27 -5.03
C PHE A 58 3.25 0.43 -6.34
N HIS A 59 4.51 0.38 -6.76
CA HIS A 59 4.94 0.91 -8.08
C HIS A 59 4.27 0.23 -9.30
N THR A 60 3.40 -0.75 -9.05
CA THR A 60 2.62 -1.50 -10.03
C THR A 60 1.12 -1.20 -9.99
N ASP A 61 0.61 -0.43 -9.02
CA ASP A 61 -0.83 -0.26 -8.78
C ASP A 61 -1.61 0.27 -9.99
N TYR A 62 -0.94 1.08 -10.81
CA TYR A 62 -1.54 1.72 -11.99
C TYR A 62 -0.95 1.22 -13.31
N ARG A 63 -0.25 0.08 -13.31
CA ARG A 63 0.26 -0.48 -14.56
C ARG A 63 -0.89 -0.90 -15.47
N PRO A 64 -0.81 -0.61 -16.77
CA PRO A 64 -1.82 -1.05 -17.72
C PRO A 64 -1.98 -2.57 -17.72
N LEU A 65 -3.22 -3.01 -17.87
CA LEU A 65 -3.57 -4.42 -18.04
C LEU A 65 -4.09 -4.64 -19.46
N VAL A 66 -3.77 -5.79 -20.03
CA VAL A 66 -4.25 -6.25 -21.34
C VAL A 66 -4.95 -7.60 -21.22
N ARG A 67 -5.73 -7.95 -22.24
CA ARG A 67 -6.32 -9.29 -22.37
C ARG A 67 -5.70 -10.04 -23.54
N ASP A 68 -5.35 -11.30 -23.31
CA ASP A 68 -4.87 -12.18 -24.37
C ASP A 68 -6.03 -12.73 -25.23
N SER A 69 -5.72 -13.60 -26.19
CA SER A 69 -6.71 -14.25 -27.06
C SER A 69 -7.68 -15.15 -26.30
N GLN A 70 -7.32 -15.60 -25.09
CA GLN A 70 -8.15 -16.41 -24.20
C GLN A 70 -8.89 -15.55 -23.15
N GLN A 71 -8.79 -14.21 -23.24
CA GLN A 71 -9.39 -13.24 -22.33
C GLN A 71 -8.82 -13.25 -20.90
N TYR A 72 -7.63 -13.83 -20.68
CA TYR A 72 -6.92 -13.71 -19.41
C TYR A 72 -6.37 -12.29 -19.24
N VAL A 73 -6.47 -11.76 -18.01
CA VAL A 73 -5.93 -10.45 -17.65
C VAL A 73 -4.44 -10.57 -17.36
N LEU A 74 -3.61 -9.84 -18.11
CA LEU A 74 -2.17 -9.81 -18.00
C LEU A 74 -1.70 -8.37 -17.73
N ASP A 75 -0.59 -8.22 -17.01
CA ASP A 75 0.17 -6.97 -16.97
C ASP A 75 0.80 -6.70 -18.35
N GLU A 76 0.61 -5.50 -18.87
CA GLU A 76 1.02 -5.15 -20.24
C GLU A 76 2.54 -5.28 -20.45
N GLN A 77 3.33 -4.90 -19.46
CA GLN A 77 4.79 -4.87 -19.57
C GLN A 77 5.42 -6.27 -19.46
N THR A 78 4.97 -7.07 -18.51
CA THR A 78 5.57 -8.37 -18.19
C THR A 78 4.89 -9.54 -18.88
N GLN A 79 3.68 -9.34 -19.43
CA GLN A 79 2.84 -10.40 -19.98
C GLN A 79 2.54 -11.52 -18.98
N LEU A 80 2.62 -11.22 -17.68
CA LEU A 80 2.27 -12.14 -16.59
C LEU A 80 0.89 -11.78 -16.03
N ALA A 81 0.19 -12.77 -15.50
CA ALA A 81 -0.98 -12.49 -14.68
C ALA A 81 -0.56 -11.67 -13.45
N PRO A 82 -1.33 -10.66 -13.00
CA PRO A 82 -0.93 -9.78 -11.90
C PRO A 82 -0.54 -10.51 -10.61
N HIS A 83 -1.18 -11.66 -10.32
CA HIS A 83 -0.89 -12.48 -9.14
C HIS A 83 0.40 -13.31 -9.24
N LEU A 84 1.01 -13.41 -10.43
CA LEU A 84 2.28 -14.11 -10.67
C LEU A 84 3.47 -13.15 -10.78
N MET A 85 3.22 -11.84 -10.77
CA MET A 85 4.29 -10.84 -10.75
C MET A 85 5.12 -10.94 -9.47
N PRO A 86 6.42 -10.60 -9.51
CA PRO A 86 7.23 -10.55 -8.31
C PRO A 86 6.67 -9.54 -7.30
N PRO A 87 6.90 -9.73 -5.98
CA PRO A 87 6.43 -8.80 -4.97
C PRO A 87 6.85 -7.36 -5.29
N PRO A 88 5.92 -6.40 -5.36
CA PRO A 88 6.27 -5.05 -5.79
C PRO A 88 7.12 -4.29 -4.77
N PHE A 89 7.75 -3.20 -5.20
CA PHE A 89 8.29 -2.19 -4.30
C PHE A 89 7.20 -1.25 -3.81
N LEU A 90 7.30 -0.88 -2.54
CA LEU A 90 6.49 0.12 -1.87
C LEU A 90 7.02 1.52 -2.21
N VAL A 91 6.16 2.42 -2.66
CA VAL A 91 6.49 3.78 -3.10
C VAL A 91 5.55 4.80 -2.45
N ASN A 92 5.99 6.06 -2.41
CA ASN A 92 5.14 7.19 -2.04
C ASN A 92 4.23 7.61 -3.22
N MET A 93 3.40 8.65 -3.04
CA MET A 93 2.49 9.14 -4.09
C MET A 93 3.21 9.60 -5.36
N ASP A 94 4.44 10.08 -5.24
CA ASP A 94 5.26 10.48 -6.40
C ASP A 94 5.92 9.30 -7.13
N GLY A 95 5.75 8.07 -6.63
CA GLY A 95 6.40 6.88 -7.17
C GLY A 95 7.84 6.65 -6.69
N ASN A 96 8.34 7.45 -5.74
CA ASN A 96 9.67 7.24 -5.16
C ASN A 96 9.66 6.05 -4.18
N PRO A 97 10.66 5.15 -4.24
CA PRO A 97 10.71 3.98 -3.38
C PRO A 97 11.02 4.33 -1.92
N TYR A 98 10.27 3.73 -1.00
CA TYR A 98 10.59 3.82 0.42
C TYR A 98 11.89 3.09 0.79
N PRO A 99 12.57 3.48 1.89
CA PRO A 99 13.79 2.83 2.36
C PRO A 99 13.65 1.31 2.57
N PRO A 100 14.76 0.54 2.47
CA PRO A 100 14.75 -0.92 2.61
C PRO A 100 14.06 -1.46 3.86
N ALA A 101 14.10 -0.73 4.97
CA ALA A 101 13.41 -1.12 6.20
C ALA A 101 11.88 -1.22 6.01
N LEU A 102 11.29 -0.30 5.24
CA LEU A 102 9.85 -0.29 4.95
C LEU A 102 9.48 -1.26 3.84
N GLN A 103 10.40 -1.59 2.92
CA GLN A 103 10.16 -2.62 1.90
C GLN A 103 9.90 -4.01 2.50
N ARG A 104 10.31 -4.25 3.74
CA ARG A 104 10.01 -5.49 4.48
C ARG A 104 8.55 -5.62 4.91
N LEU A 105 7.76 -4.53 4.83
CA LEU A 105 6.31 -4.56 5.06
C LEU A 105 5.55 -5.27 3.93
N VAL A 106 6.16 -5.41 2.75
CA VAL A 106 5.55 -6.11 1.62
C VAL A 106 5.62 -7.62 1.85
N PRO A 107 4.49 -8.34 1.74
CA PRO A 107 4.49 -9.81 1.81
C PRO A 107 5.52 -10.42 0.85
N GLY A 108 6.29 -11.39 1.36
CA GLY A 108 7.38 -12.03 0.60
C GLY A 108 8.74 -11.30 0.66
N ARG A 109 8.81 -10.08 1.19
CA ARG A 109 10.07 -9.31 1.32
C ARG A 109 10.68 -9.29 2.72
N ALA A 110 9.99 -9.87 3.71
CA ALA A 110 10.40 -9.80 5.12
C ALA A 110 11.83 -10.31 5.38
N THR A 111 12.28 -11.34 4.66
CA THR A 111 13.58 -11.99 4.82
C THR A 111 14.60 -11.68 3.72
N CYS A 112 14.26 -10.82 2.76
CA CYS A 112 15.17 -10.47 1.67
C CYS A 112 16.47 -9.82 2.16
N HIS A 113 17.55 -10.05 1.42
CA HIS A 113 18.82 -9.35 1.63
C HIS A 113 18.68 -7.87 1.27
N HIS A 114 19.52 -7.01 1.85
CA HIS A 114 19.42 -5.56 1.70
C HIS A 114 19.43 -5.12 0.22
N ASN A 115 20.31 -5.71 -0.61
CA ASN A 115 20.41 -5.42 -2.03
C ASN A 115 19.13 -5.73 -2.84
N GLN A 116 18.32 -6.70 -2.40
CA GLN A 116 17.04 -7.06 -3.05
C GLN A 116 15.90 -6.08 -2.67
N LEU A 117 16.12 -5.27 -1.65
CA LEU A 117 15.16 -4.27 -1.15
C LEU A 117 15.44 -2.87 -1.72
N VAL A 118 16.49 -2.72 -2.52
CA VAL A 118 16.78 -1.48 -3.24
C VAL A 118 16.38 -1.68 -4.71
N PRO A 119 15.47 -0.86 -5.26
CA PRO A 119 15.16 -0.94 -6.68
C PRO A 119 16.40 -0.60 -7.51
N ASN A 120 16.68 -1.41 -8.53
CA ASN A 120 17.66 -1.06 -9.55
C ASN A 120 17.05 0.02 -10.44
N VAL A 121 17.21 1.29 -10.06
CA VAL A 121 16.81 2.41 -10.91
C VAL A 121 17.79 2.44 -12.08
N ILE A 122 17.37 1.95 -13.24
CA ILE A 122 18.10 2.16 -14.48
C ILE A 122 17.89 3.62 -14.84
N PHE A 123 18.91 4.44 -14.66
CA PHE A 123 18.93 5.76 -15.28
C PHE A 123 18.89 5.54 -16.79
N ASN A 124 17.86 6.04 -17.47
CA ASN A 124 17.95 6.24 -18.91
C ASN A 124 19.17 7.13 -19.16
N ALA A 125 19.89 6.92 -20.26
CA ALA A 125 21.17 7.58 -20.60
C ALA A 125 21.14 9.13 -20.60
N ASN A 126 19.98 9.74 -20.35
CA ASN A 126 19.74 11.18 -20.32
C ASN A 126 19.43 11.75 -18.92
N GLY A 127 19.40 10.94 -17.84
CA GLY A 127 19.44 11.46 -16.46
C GLY A 127 18.26 12.32 -15.98
N GLU A 128 17.10 12.29 -16.64
CA GLU A 128 15.89 13.02 -16.19
C GLU A 128 14.85 12.06 -15.60
N ARG A 129 14.20 12.51 -14.52
CA ARG A 129 13.23 11.78 -13.72
C ARG A 129 11.92 11.55 -14.45
#